data_AF-A0AA37WH35-F1
#
_entry.id   AF-A0AA37WH35-F1
#
_cell.length_a   1.000
_cell.length_b   1.000
_cell.length_c   1.000
_cell.angle_alpha   90.00
_cell.angle_beta   90.00
_cell.angle_gamma   90.00
#
_symmetry.space_group_name_H-M   'P 1'
#
loop_
_entity.id
_entity.type
_entity.pdbx_description
1 polymer ?
#
loop_
_entity_poly.entity_id
_entity_poly.type
_entity_poly.pdbx_seq_one_letter_code
_entity_poly.pdbx_strand_id
1 'polypeptide(L)'
;MIFSEILNPGKKKLVLLTCPEELGSGSQMAFLGKYFGDRNQFGDNVEKGEDINPTYDISLSRFSARNNKGLIIDHASNIKEEINNHPDVSKIGALVIGSKSGIEDDISLIPKIDENVMWVVDLCQFRNSKKLVNQLLSMNCMVMITGSKFYMAPPFCGIMLIPKKVGDKIKKSKVEPAYIKGYDRIFSYYDFPSSYENLRKFLPKKVNKGLTLRWEIALDEMERFSSISTVTVNSLLNKWNTLVNKCIEESKHFELMPHQDKTNFTIISFKVKNPKGGFLEYDELRSYFKYVVDQKHDCFDRFDRVFFGQPVRYGHGAFIRLAVGSNNIFNLLKRSPETRFDNDKILVDLLDRKVVEFMSEKNI
;
A
#
# COMPACT_ATOMS: atom_id res chain seq x y z
N MET A 1 15.17 -3.18 -9.28
CA MET A 1 15.71 -3.13 -10.65
C MET A 1 17.20 -2.77 -10.68
N ILE A 2 17.60 -1.53 -10.37
CA ILE A 2 19.02 -1.12 -10.39
C ILE A 2 19.93 -2.09 -9.61
N PHE A 3 19.53 -2.49 -8.39
CA PHE A 3 20.34 -3.41 -7.58
C PHE A 3 20.42 -4.82 -8.17
N SER A 4 19.37 -5.28 -8.85
CA SER A 4 19.39 -6.59 -9.53
C SER A 4 20.36 -6.55 -10.71
N GLU A 5 20.38 -5.47 -11.49
CA GLU A 5 21.36 -5.28 -12.56
C GLU A 5 22.80 -5.20 -12.04
N ILE A 6 23.05 -4.43 -10.97
CA ILE A 6 24.39 -4.30 -10.36
C ILE A 6 24.92 -5.65 -9.88
N LEU A 7 24.05 -6.50 -9.31
CA LEU A 7 24.45 -7.79 -8.76
C LEU A 7 24.44 -8.92 -9.80
N ASN A 8 23.67 -8.79 -10.88
CA ASN A 8 23.55 -9.77 -11.95
C ASN A 8 23.49 -9.07 -13.32
N PRO A 9 24.60 -8.47 -13.79
CA PRO A 9 24.60 -7.66 -15.01
C PRO A 9 24.15 -8.46 -16.23
N GLY A 10 23.32 -7.85 -17.08
CA GLY A 10 22.83 -8.42 -18.33
C GLY A 10 21.86 -9.60 -18.17
N LYS A 11 21.58 -10.08 -16.96
CA LYS A 11 20.59 -11.13 -16.76
C LYS A 11 19.17 -10.59 -16.92
N LYS A 12 18.33 -11.40 -17.57
CA LYS A 12 16.88 -11.25 -17.52
C LYS A 12 16.40 -11.21 -16.07
N LYS A 13 15.42 -10.35 -15.78
CA LYS A 13 14.86 -10.15 -14.44
C LYS A 13 13.44 -10.69 -14.41
N LEU A 14 13.20 -11.66 -13.53
CA LEU A 14 11.86 -12.15 -13.25
C LEU A 14 11.37 -11.53 -11.94
N VAL A 15 10.28 -10.77 -12.02
CA VAL A 15 9.58 -10.25 -10.85
C VAL A 15 8.42 -11.18 -10.51
N LEU A 16 8.39 -11.65 -9.27
CA LEU A 16 7.32 -12.47 -8.71
C LEU A 16 6.48 -11.56 -7.81
N LEU A 17 5.32 -11.13 -8.29
CA LEU A 17 4.49 -10.13 -7.62
C LEU A 17 3.24 -10.76 -6.99
N THR A 18 3.13 -10.68 -5.68
CA THR A 18 1.93 -11.08 -4.95
C THR A 18 0.93 -9.93 -4.84
N CYS A 19 -0.34 -10.29 -4.67
CA CYS A 19 -1.45 -9.38 -4.42
C CYS A 19 -1.49 -8.14 -5.35
N PRO A 20 -1.32 -8.27 -6.68
CA PRO A 20 -1.23 -7.12 -7.59
C PRO A 20 -2.49 -6.24 -7.59
N GLU A 21 -3.66 -6.79 -7.24
CA GLU A 21 -4.93 -6.06 -7.13
C GLU A 21 -4.94 -5.08 -5.95
N GLU A 22 -4.11 -5.34 -4.95
CA GLU A 22 -4.03 -4.56 -3.72
C GLU A 22 -3.07 -3.36 -3.83
N LEU A 23 -2.28 -3.32 -4.89
CA LEU A 23 -1.28 -2.29 -5.13
C LEU A 23 -1.85 -1.05 -5.82
N GLY A 24 -1.07 0.03 -5.88
CA GLY A 24 -1.42 1.23 -6.64
C GLY A 24 -1.56 0.91 -8.13
N SER A 25 -2.40 1.65 -8.85
CA SER A 25 -2.61 1.47 -10.30
C SER A 25 -1.33 1.57 -11.13
N GLY A 26 -0.32 2.29 -10.64
CA GLY A 26 1.01 2.39 -11.26
C GLY A 26 2.03 1.33 -10.84
N SER A 27 1.76 0.53 -9.81
CA SER A 27 2.77 -0.37 -9.21
C SER A 27 3.21 -1.47 -10.17
N GLN A 28 2.29 -2.07 -10.93
CA GLN A 28 2.66 -3.12 -11.89
C GLN A 28 3.54 -2.58 -13.03
N MET A 29 3.30 -1.36 -13.50
CA MET A 29 4.17 -0.69 -14.48
C MET A 29 5.56 -0.45 -13.88
N ALA A 30 5.62 0.02 -12.62
CA ALA A 30 6.90 0.21 -11.93
C ALA A 30 7.68 -1.10 -11.76
N PHE A 31 7.00 -2.22 -11.46
CA PHE A 31 7.61 -3.55 -11.40
C PHE A 31 8.07 -4.08 -12.75
N LEU A 32 7.53 -3.58 -13.85
CA LEU A 32 8.03 -3.83 -15.21
C LEU A 32 9.14 -2.86 -15.62
N GLY A 33 9.61 -1.99 -14.73
CA GLY A 33 10.63 -1.00 -15.06
C GLY A 33 10.14 0.07 -16.03
N LYS A 34 8.84 0.39 -16.01
CA LYS A 34 8.20 1.39 -16.88
C LYS A 34 7.79 2.64 -16.10
N TYR A 35 7.75 3.78 -16.78
CA TYR A 35 7.16 5.00 -16.22
C TYR A 35 5.66 4.80 -16.00
N PHE A 36 5.17 5.00 -14.77
CA PHE A 36 3.75 4.86 -14.47
C PHE A 36 2.99 6.20 -14.48
N GLY A 37 3.72 7.32 -14.37
CA GLY A 37 3.20 8.69 -14.45
C GLY A 37 3.67 9.38 -15.73
N ASP A 38 3.11 10.55 -16.00
CA ASP A 38 3.47 11.45 -17.11
C ASP A 38 4.50 12.52 -16.71
N ARG A 39 4.81 12.61 -15.42
CA ARG A 39 5.86 13.48 -14.85
C ARG A 39 6.71 12.73 -13.84
N ASN A 40 8.01 13.01 -13.84
CA ASN A 40 8.94 12.50 -12.82
C ASN A 40 8.93 13.39 -11.56
N GLN A 41 9.69 13.01 -10.53
CA GLN A 41 9.78 13.79 -9.28
C GLN A 41 10.44 15.17 -9.43
N PHE A 42 11.07 15.44 -10.56
CA PHE A 42 11.71 16.73 -10.87
C PHE A 42 10.80 17.67 -11.67
N GLY A 43 9.59 17.22 -12.04
CA GLY A 43 8.65 17.96 -12.87
C GLY A 43 8.88 17.84 -14.37
N ASP A 44 9.86 17.02 -14.81
CA ASP A 44 10.09 16.76 -16.22
C ASP A 44 9.01 15.81 -16.76
N ASN A 45 8.57 16.03 -18.00
CA ASN A 45 7.65 15.12 -18.68
C ASN A 45 8.35 13.79 -19.00
N VAL A 46 7.62 12.70 -18.79
CA VAL A 46 8.01 11.32 -19.14
C VAL A 46 6.81 10.65 -19.81
N GLU A 47 7.06 9.71 -20.71
CA GLU A 47 5.96 9.04 -21.39
C GLU A 47 5.54 7.79 -20.61
N LYS A 48 4.29 7.80 -20.17
CA LYS A 48 3.71 6.69 -19.38
C LYS A 48 3.71 5.41 -20.21
N GLY A 49 4.28 4.35 -19.65
CA GLY A 49 4.37 3.02 -20.28
C GLY A 49 5.70 2.76 -20.99
N GLU A 50 6.51 3.80 -21.25
CA GLU A 50 7.86 3.62 -21.77
C GLU A 50 8.76 2.92 -20.74
N ASP A 51 9.71 2.15 -21.26
CA ASP A 51 10.76 1.56 -20.44
C ASP A 51 11.67 2.65 -19.88
N ILE A 52 11.91 2.58 -18.57
CA ILE A 52 12.85 3.48 -17.90
C ILE A 52 14.25 3.24 -18.48
N ASN A 53 14.65 1.97 -18.55
CA ASN A 53 15.88 1.56 -19.22
C ASN A 53 15.57 0.46 -20.25
N PRO A 54 15.58 0.77 -21.56
CA PRO A 54 15.28 -0.19 -22.62
C PRO A 54 16.24 -1.38 -22.72
N THR A 55 17.40 -1.34 -22.06
CA THR A 55 18.33 -2.48 -22.06
C THR A 55 17.99 -3.54 -21.02
N TYR A 56 17.03 -3.28 -20.13
CA TYR A 56 16.61 -4.24 -19.12
C TYR A 56 15.57 -5.20 -19.70
N ASP A 57 15.87 -6.49 -19.73
CA ASP A 57 14.86 -7.54 -19.97
C ASP A 57 14.16 -7.90 -18.66
N ILE A 58 12.86 -7.56 -18.56
CA ILE A 58 12.05 -7.71 -17.35
C ILE A 58 10.76 -8.47 -17.69
N SER A 59 10.50 -9.55 -16.96
CA SER A 59 9.23 -10.29 -16.96
C SER A 59 8.56 -10.24 -15.59
N LEU A 60 7.23 -10.38 -15.57
CA LEU A 60 6.40 -10.27 -14.37
C LEU A 60 5.40 -11.42 -14.27
N SER A 61 5.56 -12.24 -13.22
CA SER A 61 4.61 -13.30 -12.83
C SER A 61 3.76 -12.80 -11.67
N ARG A 62 2.44 -13.02 -11.75
CA ARG A 62 1.45 -12.43 -10.84
C ARG A 62 0.75 -13.50 -10.03
N PHE A 63 0.59 -13.25 -8.73
CA PHE A 63 -0.11 -14.14 -7.80
C PHE A 63 -1.24 -13.37 -7.12
N SER A 64 -2.48 -13.60 -7.53
CA SER A 64 -3.67 -12.84 -7.10
C SER A 64 -4.08 -13.09 -5.66
N ALA A 65 -4.39 -12.03 -4.90
CA ALA A 65 -4.64 -12.13 -3.45
C ALA A 65 -5.85 -13.02 -3.08
N ARG A 66 -6.89 -13.01 -3.92
CA ARG A 66 -8.16 -13.71 -3.70
C ARG A 66 -8.56 -14.51 -4.92
N ASN A 67 -9.23 -15.64 -4.70
CA ASN A 67 -9.86 -16.40 -5.77
C ASN A 67 -11.21 -15.78 -6.19
N ASN A 68 -11.86 -16.36 -7.19
CA ASN A 68 -13.15 -15.89 -7.73
C ASN A 68 -14.29 -15.89 -6.69
N LYS A 69 -14.14 -16.62 -5.57
CA LYS A 69 -15.08 -16.66 -4.45
C LYS A 69 -14.73 -15.65 -3.34
N GLY A 70 -13.68 -14.85 -3.52
CA GLY A 70 -13.20 -13.87 -2.54
C GLY A 70 -12.37 -14.46 -1.40
N LEU A 71 -12.00 -15.74 -1.45
CA LEU A 71 -11.16 -16.40 -0.43
C LEU A 71 -9.69 -16.08 -0.66
N ILE A 72 -8.92 -15.90 0.42
CA ILE A 72 -7.47 -15.66 0.39
C ILE A 72 -6.75 -16.91 -0.15
N ILE A 73 -5.76 -16.72 -1.04
CA ILE A 73 -4.95 -17.79 -1.63
C ILE A 73 -3.56 -17.82 -0.96
N ASP A 74 -3.05 -19.02 -0.65
CA ASP A 74 -1.64 -19.21 -0.29
C ASP A 74 -0.79 -19.36 -1.57
N HIS A 75 0.24 -18.52 -1.70
CA HIS A 75 1.09 -18.42 -2.88
C HIS A 75 2.37 -19.26 -2.81
N ALA A 76 2.68 -19.86 -1.66
CA ALA A 76 3.99 -20.45 -1.40
C ALA A 76 4.44 -21.46 -2.46
N SER A 77 3.58 -22.43 -2.78
CA SER A 77 3.88 -23.49 -3.75
C SER A 77 4.04 -22.95 -5.17
N ASN A 78 3.16 -22.04 -5.59
CA ASN A 78 3.18 -21.49 -6.94
C ASN A 78 4.41 -20.59 -7.17
N ILE A 79 4.81 -19.81 -6.16
CA ILE A 79 6.03 -18.99 -6.23
C ILE A 79 7.26 -19.90 -6.34
N LYS A 80 7.31 -20.98 -5.56
CA LYS A 80 8.41 -21.95 -5.60
C LYS A 80 8.52 -22.65 -6.95
N GLU A 81 7.40 -23.07 -7.53
CA GLU A 81 7.34 -23.66 -8.87
C GLU A 81 7.86 -22.67 -9.93
N GLU A 82 7.40 -21.42 -9.91
CA GLU A 82 7.81 -20.40 -10.85
C GLU A 82 9.31 -20.09 -10.78
N ILE A 83 9.88 -20.09 -9.57
CA ILE A 83 11.33 -19.94 -9.34
C ILE A 83 12.11 -21.10 -9.95
N ASN A 84 11.65 -22.34 -9.74
CA ASN A 84 12.31 -23.54 -10.24
C ASN A 84 12.26 -23.63 -11.78
N ASN A 85 11.21 -23.11 -12.40
CA ASN A 85 11.08 -23.05 -13.85
C ASN A 85 12.03 -22.03 -14.52
N HIS A 86 12.64 -21.14 -13.74
CA HIS A 86 13.53 -20.07 -14.25
C HIS A 86 14.87 -20.03 -13.51
N PRO A 87 15.73 -21.07 -13.59
CA PRO A 87 16.96 -21.14 -12.81
C PRO A 87 17.96 -20.01 -13.15
N ASP A 88 18.10 -19.63 -14.42
CA ASP A 88 19.19 -18.77 -14.91
C ASP A 88 18.92 -17.25 -14.88
N VAL A 89 17.74 -16.82 -14.42
CA VAL A 89 17.34 -15.40 -14.36
C VAL A 89 17.67 -14.77 -13.00
N SER A 90 17.80 -13.44 -12.97
CA SER A 90 17.80 -12.69 -11.71
C SER A 90 16.37 -12.60 -11.18
N LYS A 91 16.14 -13.06 -9.95
CA LYS A 91 14.80 -13.21 -9.37
C LYS A 91 14.55 -12.10 -8.36
N ILE A 92 13.42 -11.41 -8.47
CA ILE A 92 12.96 -10.39 -7.53
C ILE A 92 11.61 -10.84 -6.99
N GLY A 93 11.55 -11.17 -5.70
CA GLY A 93 10.29 -11.48 -5.03
C GLY A 93 9.68 -10.21 -4.43
N ALA A 94 8.55 -9.77 -4.95
CA ALA A 94 7.82 -8.59 -4.51
C ALA A 94 6.59 -9.01 -3.69
N LEU A 95 6.74 -9.03 -2.37
CA LEU A 95 5.69 -9.44 -1.42
C LEU A 95 4.91 -8.22 -0.90
N VAL A 96 3.63 -8.40 -0.58
CA VAL A 96 2.76 -7.34 -0.05
C VAL A 96 2.26 -7.74 1.33
N ILE A 97 2.57 -6.93 2.34
CA ILE A 97 2.08 -7.14 3.71
C ILE A 97 1.22 -5.96 4.13
N GLY A 98 0.00 -6.26 4.56
CA GLY A 98 -1.00 -5.25 4.92
C GLY A 98 -1.52 -4.60 3.65
N SER A 99 -2.44 -5.28 2.97
CA SER A 99 -3.04 -4.82 1.72
C SER A 99 -4.06 -3.68 1.94
N LYS A 100 -4.66 -3.12 0.88
CA LYS A 100 -5.77 -2.15 1.02
C LYS A 100 -6.99 -2.80 1.69
N SER A 101 -7.16 -4.10 1.50
CA SER A 101 -8.18 -4.93 2.14
C SER A 101 -7.72 -5.58 3.46
N GLY A 102 -6.49 -5.32 3.92
CA GLY A 102 -5.95 -5.84 5.18
C GLY A 102 -5.40 -7.27 5.13
N ILE A 103 -5.14 -7.83 3.94
CA ILE A 103 -4.49 -9.13 3.72
C ILE A 103 -2.98 -9.01 4.01
N GLU A 104 -2.39 -10.05 4.60
CA GLU A 104 -0.95 -10.14 4.85
C GLU A 104 -0.38 -11.40 4.18
N ASP A 105 0.68 -11.26 3.37
CA ASP A 105 1.45 -12.41 2.89
C ASP A 105 2.19 -13.10 4.05
N ASP A 106 2.30 -14.43 3.98
CA ASP A 106 3.07 -15.20 4.95
C ASP A 106 4.58 -15.06 4.70
N ILE A 107 5.23 -14.27 5.54
CA ILE A 107 6.68 -14.07 5.54
C ILE A 107 7.47 -15.36 5.83
N SER A 108 6.82 -16.42 6.34
CA SER A 108 7.45 -17.72 6.56
C SER A 108 7.92 -18.38 5.27
N LEU A 109 7.42 -17.92 4.11
CA LEU A 109 7.86 -18.32 2.78
C LEU A 109 9.32 -17.91 2.50
N ILE A 110 9.71 -16.71 2.94
CA ILE A 110 11.01 -16.09 2.61
C ILE A 110 12.19 -17.01 2.95
N PRO A 111 12.31 -17.56 4.18
CA PRO A 111 13.39 -18.48 4.51
C PRO A 111 13.25 -19.87 3.88
N LYS A 112 12.08 -20.22 3.34
CA LYS A 112 11.81 -21.53 2.71
C LYS A 112 12.10 -21.54 1.20
N ILE A 113 12.29 -20.38 0.60
CA ILE A 113 12.65 -20.20 -0.81
C ILE A 113 14.15 -19.93 -0.95
N ASP A 114 14.71 -20.37 -2.08
CA ASP A 114 16.09 -20.18 -2.55
C ASP A 114 16.71 -18.83 -2.13
N GLU A 115 17.95 -18.89 -1.64
CA GLU A 115 18.78 -17.75 -1.22
C GLU A 115 19.10 -16.76 -2.35
N ASN A 116 18.89 -17.13 -3.61
CA ASN A 116 19.19 -16.31 -4.78
C ASN A 116 18.06 -15.32 -5.16
N VAL A 117 16.96 -15.29 -4.42
CA VAL A 117 15.87 -14.32 -4.64
C VAL A 117 16.14 -13.00 -3.92
N MET A 118 16.05 -11.89 -4.66
CA MET A 118 16.07 -10.54 -4.10
C MET A 118 14.66 -10.19 -3.59
N TRP A 119 14.44 -10.31 -2.28
CA TRP A 119 13.16 -9.98 -1.67
C TRP A 119 12.97 -8.48 -1.45
N VAL A 120 11.86 -7.96 -1.96
CA VAL A 120 11.33 -6.61 -1.73
C VAL A 120 9.95 -6.79 -1.10
N VAL A 121 9.74 -6.22 0.07
CA VAL A 121 8.47 -6.32 0.81
C VAL A 121 7.82 -4.95 0.84
N ASP A 122 6.64 -4.84 0.23
CA ASP A 122 5.76 -3.68 0.33
C ASP A 122 5.07 -3.69 1.70
N LEU A 123 5.51 -2.77 2.56
CA LEU A 123 4.96 -2.49 3.88
C LEU A 123 4.32 -1.09 3.92
N CYS A 124 3.90 -0.54 2.77
CA CYS A 124 3.50 0.86 2.64
C CYS A 124 2.22 1.21 3.38
N GLN A 125 1.30 0.28 3.67
CA GLN A 125 0.20 0.60 4.60
C GLN A 125 0.74 0.97 5.98
N PHE A 126 1.87 0.38 6.36
CA PHE A 126 2.66 0.64 7.56
C PHE A 126 1.87 0.52 8.87
N ARG A 127 0.93 -0.43 8.92
CA ARG A 127 0.07 -0.77 10.08
C ARG A 127 0.67 -1.90 10.93
N ASN A 128 1.95 -2.18 10.76
CA ASN A 128 2.66 -3.31 11.36
C ASN A 128 3.65 -2.85 12.44
N SER A 129 4.08 -3.78 13.27
CA SER A 129 5.00 -3.50 14.38
C SER A 129 6.43 -3.23 13.92
N LYS A 130 7.17 -2.46 14.73
CA LYS A 130 8.64 -2.30 14.56
C LYS A 130 9.37 -3.65 14.56
N LYS A 131 8.85 -4.65 15.29
CA LYS A 131 9.39 -6.01 15.33
C LYS A 131 9.36 -6.65 13.94
N LEU A 132 8.26 -6.53 13.20
CA LEU A 132 8.15 -7.08 11.85
C LEU A 132 9.17 -6.44 10.90
N VAL A 133 9.31 -5.10 10.91
CA VAL A 133 10.31 -4.41 10.09
C VAL A 133 11.71 -4.95 10.34
N ASN A 134 12.10 -5.09 11.61
CA ASN A 134 13.41 -5.65 11.98
C ASN A 134 13.55 -7.12 11.57
N GLN A 135 12.50 -7.93 11.71
CA GLN A 135 12.50 -9.32 11.26
C GLN A 135 12.74 -9.42 9.74
N LEU A 136 12.03 -8.64 8.92
CA LEU A 136 12.21 -8.61 7.47
C LEU A 136 13.63 -8.17 7.07
N LEU A 137 14.15 -7.12 7.70
CA LEU A 137 15.53 -6.67 7.48
C LEU A 137 16.56 -7.75 7.87
N SER A 138 16.32 -8.49 8.96
CA SER A 138 17.18 -9.61 9.38
C SER A 138 17.17 -10.79 8.40
N MET A 139 16.05 -10.98 7.69
CA MET A 139 15.91 -11.94 6.58
C MET A 139 16.53 -11.41 5.27
N ASN A 140 17.24 -10.29 5.29
CA ASN A 140 17.81 -9.60 4.12
C ASN A 140 16.77 -9.13 3.08
N CYS A 141 15.53 -8.88 3.51
CA CYS A 141 14.52 -8.27 2.65
C CYS A 141 14.70 -6.74 2.59
N MET A 142 14.63 -6.17 1.40
CA MET A 142 14.40 -4.73 1.27
C MET A 142 12.95 -4.42 1.62
N VAL A 143 12.70 -3.36 2.38
CA VAL A 143 11.36 -3.05 2.90
C VAL A 143 10.92 -1.68 2.43
N MET A 144 9.83 -1.60 1.68
CA MET A 144 9.22 -0.33 1.26
C MET A 144 8.25 0.15 2.35
N ILE A 145 8.39 1.41 2.76
CA ILE A 145 7.50 2.05 3.74
C ILE A 145 7.12 3.46 3.26
N THR A 146 6.02 3.99 3.81
CA THR A 146 5.63 5.39 3.61
C THR A 146 4.92 5.94 4.83
N GLY A 147 5.06 7.25 5.07
CA GLY A 147 4.31 7.96 6.10
C GLY A 147 2.85 8.25 5.70
N SER A 148 2.50 8.22 4.41
CA SER A 148 1.24 8.79 3.93
C SER A 148 0.04 7.83 3.93
N LYS A 149 0.12 6.75 4.70
CA LYS A 149 -0.96 5.77 4.86
C LYS A 149 -1.43 5.79 6.31
N PHE A 150 -1.03 4.81 7.12
CA PHE A 150 -1.42 4.75 8.52
C PHE A 150 -1.01 5.98 9.32
N TYR A 151 0.20 6.50 9.07
CA TYR A 151 0.72 7.66 9.79
C TYR A 151 0.17 9.01 9.31
N MET A 152 -0.67 9.01 8.27
CA MET A 152 -1.40 10.19 7.78
C MET A 152 -0.52 11.40 7.41
N ALA A 153 0.77 11.19 7.11
CA ALA A 153 1.63 12.23 6.57
C ALA A 153 1.22 12.61 5.13
N PRO A 154 1.69 13.74 4.59
CA PRO A 154 1.35 14.12 3.21
C PRO A 154 1.83 13.07 2.19
N PRO A 155 1.12 12.89 1.05
CA PRO A 155 1.43 11.88 0.04
C PRO A 155 2.81 12.08 -0.61
N PHE A 156 3.33 11.04 -1.26
CA PHE A 156 4.64 11.03 -1.93
C PHE A 156 5.84 11.13 -0.96
N CYS A 157 5.79 10.35 0.12
CA CYS A 157 6.88 10.15 1.08
C CYS A 157 7.19 8.65 1.27
N GLY A 158 7.56 7.98 0.18
CA GLY A 158 8.00 6.57 0.21
C GLY A 158 9.51 6.47 0.37
N ILE A 159 9.99 5.47 1.11
CA ILE A 159 11.40 5.05 1.15
C ILE A 159 11.52 3.54 1.09
N MET A 160 12.71 3.07 0.77
CA MET A 160 13.09 1.67 0.86
C MET A 160 14.22 1.51 1.87
N LEU A 161 13.98 0.71 2.89
CA LEU A 161 15.00 0.30 3.85
C LEU A 161 15.82 -0.83 3.22
N ILE A 162 17.15 -0.67 3.22
CA ILE A 162 18.07 -1.63 2.62
C ILE A 162 18.83 -2.37 3.73
N PRO A 163 18.78 -3.71 3.79
CA PRO A 163 19.56 -4.50 4.73
C PRO A 163 21.05 -4.25 4.55
N LYS A 164 21.79 -4.23 5.67
CA LYS A 164 23.25 -3.98 5.66
C LYS A 164 24.00 -4.92 4.71
N LYS A 165 23.68 -6.21 4.70
CA LYS A 165 24.30 -7.21 3.80
C LYS A 165 24.12 -6.87 2.33
N VAL A 166 22.92 -6.44 1.93
CA VAL A 166 22.64 -6.02 0.55
C VAL A 166 23.38 -4.71 0.24
N GLY A 167 23.32 -3.74 1.14
CA GLY A 167 24.00 -2.46 0.98
C GLY A 167 25.51 -2.59 0.85
N ASP A 168 26.15 -3.47 1.63
CA ASP A 168 27.58 -3.74 1.57
C ASP A 168 27.99 -4.39 0.25
N LYS A 169 27.15 -5.28 -0.31
CA LYS A 169 27.37 -5.84 -1.65
C LYS A 169 27.31 -4.73 -2.71
N ILE A 170 26.25 -3.92 -2.71
CA ILE A 170 26.08 -2.81 -3.67
C ILE A 170 27.25 -1.84 -3.61
N LYS A 171 27.72 -1.47 -2.40
CA LYS A 171 28.87 -0.58 -2.22
C LYS A 171 30.16 -1.12 -2.83
N LYS A 172 30.37 -2.43 -2.80
CA LYS A 172 31.59 -3.10 -3.31
C LYS A 172 31.50 -3.45 -4.80
N SER A 173 30.30 -3.49 -5.38
CA SER A 173 30.11 -3.83 -6.78
C SER A 173 30.62 -2.73 -7.73
N LYS A 174 31.10 -3.17 -8.90
CA LYS A 174 31.34 -2.30 -10.04
C LYS A 174 29.99 -1.84 -10.60
N VAL A 175 29.80 -0.53 -10.75
CA VAL A 175 28.60 0.06 -11.36
C VAL A 175 29.01 0.76 -12.64
N GLU A 176 28.32 0.46 -13.73
CA GLU A 176 28.52 1.10 -15.03
C GLU A 176 27.40 2.10 -15.30
N PRO A 177 27.65 3.19 -16.05
CA PRO A 177 26.63 4.19 -16.38
C PRO A 177 25.39 3.57 -17.05
N ALA A 178 25.59 2.53 -17.88
CA ALA A 178 24.51 1.81 -18.55
C ALA A 178 23.50 1.19 -17.59
N TYR A 179 23.93 0.80 -16.37
CA TYR A 179 23.04 0.25 -15.36
C TYR A 179 22.11 1.31 -14.77
N ILE A 180 22.51 2.58 -14.80
CA ILE A 180 21.76 3.71 -14.20
C ILE A 180 20.96 4.48 -15.25
N LYS A 181 21.32 4.35 -16.53
CA LYS A 181 20.65 5.04 -17.64
C LYS A 181 19.13 4.94 -17.54
N GLY A 182 18.46 6.08 -17.70
CA GLY A 182 17.02 6.24 -17.57
C GLY A 182 16.55 6.44 -16.13
N TYR A 183 17.13 5.71 -15.17
CA TYR A 183 16.84 5.92 -13.75
C TYR A 183 17.43 7.24 -13.22
N ASP A 184 18.41 7.83 -13.90
CA ASP A 184 18.90 9.20 -13.66
C ASP A 184 17.83 10.28 -13.96
N ARG A 185 16.77 9.94 -14.69
CA ARG A 185 15.58 10.80 -14.85
C ARG A 185 14.59 10.66 -13.70
N ILE A 186 14.70 9.63 -12.87
CA ILE A 186 13.74 9.35 -11.78
C ILE A 186 14.37 9.58 -10.43
N PHE A 187 15.65 9.30 -10.25
CA PHE A 187 16.34 9.41 -8.98
C PHE A 187 17.42 10.50 -9.01
N SER A 188 17.65 11.09 -7.86
CA SER A 188 18.75 12.01 -7.61
C SER A 188 19.92 11.30 -6.90
N TYR A 189 21.10 11.89 -7.04
CA TYR A 189 22.26 11.69 -6.17
C TYR A 189 21.88 11.64 -4.68
N TYR A 190 20.88 12.42 -4.24
CA TYR A 190 20.46 12.49 -2.83
C TYR A 190 19.45 11.41 -2.40
N ASP A 191 18.90 10.62 -3.33
CA ASP A 191 17.89 9.59 -3.02
C ASP A 191 18.51 8.26 -2.54
N PHE A 192 19.84 8.12 -2.66
CA PHE A 192 20.58 6.93 -2.23
C PHE A 192 21.49 7.24 -1.04
N PRO A 193 21.76 6.24 -0.17
CA PRO A 193 22.70 6.37 0.95
C PRO A 193 24.05 6.94 0.54
N SER A 194 24.62 7.83 1.36
CA SER A 194 25.87 8.51 1.05
C SER A 194 27.04 7.57 0.74
N SER A 195 27.00 6.36 1.29
CA SER A 195 27.98 5.29 1.10
C SER A 195 27.98 4.65 -0.30
N TYR A 196 26.99 4.92 -1.15
CA TYR A 196 26.85 4.33 -2.50
C TYR A 196 27.42 5.25 -3.59
N GLU A 197 28.59 5.86 -3.36
CA GLU A 197 29.18 6.80 -4.32
C GLU A 197 29.48 6.16 -5.69
N ASN A 198 29.75 4.85 -5.71
CA ASN A 198 29.92 4.07 -6.94
C ASN A 198 28.70 4.14 -7.87
N LEU A 199 27.49 4.25 -7.31
CA LEU A 199 26.23 4.43 -8.03
C LEU A 199 25.86 5.90 -8.18
N ARG A 200 25.91 6.66 -7.08
CA ARG A 200 25.39 8.04 -6.98
C ARG A 200 26.04 8.98 -7.97
N LYS A 201 27.34 8.79 -8.27
CA LYS A 201 28.08 9.62 -9.22
C LYS A 201 27.47 9.68 -10.64
N PHE A 202 26.58 8.75 -10.99
CA PHE A 202 25.87 8.72 -12.26
C PHE A 202 24.47 9.38 -12.23
N LEU A 203 24.04 9.91 -11.07
CA LEU A 203 22.74 10.54 -10.89
C LEU A 203 22.85 12.07 -10.78
N PRO A 204 21.81 12.83 -11.18
CA PRO A 204 21.81 14.28 -11.06
C PRO A 204 21.70 14.74 -9.61
N LYS A 205 22.36 15.86 -9.28
CA LYS A 205 22.31 16.50 -7.95
C LYS A 205 21.10 17.45 -7.82
N LYS A 206 19.88 16.92 -7.95
CA LYS A 206 18.61 17.65 -7.80
C LYS A 206 18.04 17.45 -6.38
N VAL A 207 17.84 18.53 -5.64
CA VAL A 207 17.32 18.46 -4.25
C VAL A 207 15.79 18.39 -4.24
N ASN A 208 15.22 17.46 -3.47
CA ASN A 208 13.77 17.36 -3.25
C ASN A 208 13.37 17.82 -1.84
N LYS A 209 13.33 19.15 -1.63
CA LYS A 209 12.95 19.75 -0.32
C LYS A 209 11.56 19.31 0.15
N GLY A 210 10.63 19.12 -0.79
CA GLY A 210 9.29 18.65 -0.49
C GLY A 210 9.30 17.25 0.12
N LEU A 211 10.11 16.33 -0.42
CA LEU A 211 10.25 14.97 0.14
C LEU A 211 10.80 15.02 1.57
N THR A 212 11.82 15.86 1.83
CA THR A 212 12.36 16.06 3.18
C THR A 212 11.27 16.52 4.15
N LEU A 213 10.55 17.60 3.83
CA LEU A 213 9.48 18.12 4.70
C LEU A 213 8.38 17.09 4.99
N ARG A 214 7.98 16.30 3.99
CA ARG A 214 6.99 15.24 4.18
C ARG A 214 7.49 14.12 5.09
N TRP A 215 8.79 13.85 5.08
CA TRP A 215 9.41 12.90 5.99
C TRP A 215 9.57 13.43 7.41
N GLU A 216 9.89 14.70 7.59
CA GLU A 216 9.87 15.33 8.92
C GLU A 216 8.48 15.18 9.58
N ILE A 217 7.41 15.46 8.82
CA ILE A 217 6.03 15.26 9.31
C ILE A 217 5.75 13.77 9.59
N ALA A 218 6.21 12.87 8.71
CA ALA A 218 6.01 11.44 8.91
C ALA A 218 6.73 10.92 10.17
N LEU A 219 7.94 11.40 10.45
CA LEU A 219 8.71 11.03 11.64
C LEU A 219 8.04 11.56 12.91
N ASP A 220 7.60 12.82 12.93
CA ASP A 220 6.85 13.39 14.06
C ASP A 220 5.58 12.57 14.38
N GLU A 221 4.79 12.23 13.36
CA GLU A 221 3.59 11.39 13.54
C GLU A 221 3.93 9.97 14.01
N MET A 222 5.03 9.38 13.54
CA MET A 222 5.51 8.06 13.98
C MET A 222 5.99 8.08 15.43
N GLU A 223 6.71 9.11 15.84
CA GLU A 223 7.22 9.30 17.20
C GLU A 223 6.06 9.55 18.18
N ARG A 224 5.15 10.45 17.83
CA ARG A 224 3.94 10.73 18.60
C ARG A 224 3.08 9.48 18.76
N PHE A 225 2.87 8.70 17.70
CA PHE A 225 2.15 7.44 17.81
C PHE A 225 2.90 6.41 18.67
N SER A 226 4.23 6.33 18.53
CA SER A 226 5.08 5.43 19.33
C SER A 226 5.08 5.74 20.83
N SER A 227 4.72 6.96 21.22
CA SER A 227 4.59 7.35 22.62
C SER A 227 3.36 6.75 23.32
N ILE A 228 2.39 6.24 22.55
CA ILE A 228 1.17 5.63 23.09
C ILE A 228 1.42 4.15 23.36
N SER A 229 1.02 3.66 24.54
CA SER A 229 1.20 2.25 24.86
C SER A 229 0.40 1.35 23.91
N THR A 230 0.99 0.22 23.49
CA THR A 230 0.34 -0.78 22.64
C THR A 230 -0.97 -1.30 23.24
N VAL A 231 -1.04 -1.43 24.57
CA VAL A 231 -2.25 -1.86 25.28
C VAL A 231 -3.38 -0.85 25.11
N THR A 232 -3.08 0.45 25.25
CA THR A 232 -4.04 1.53 25.05
C THR A 232 -4.54 1.58 23.61
N VAL A 233 -3.63 1.48 22.63
CA VAL A 233 -3.98 1.47 21.21
C VAL A 233 -4.87 0.28 20.88
N ASN A 234 -4.48 -0.93 21.28
CA ASN A 234 -5.25 -2.15 20.99
C ASN A 234 -6.63 -2.12 21.64
N SER A 235 -6.73 -1.64 22.89
CA SER A 235 -8.03 -1.50 23.58
C SER A 235 -8.95 -0.53 22.84
N LEU A 236 -8.44 0.62 22.38
CA LEU A 236 -9.20 1.58 21.60
C LEU A 236 -9.65 0.98 20.26
N LEU A 237 -8.73 0.35 19.52
CA LEU A 237 -9.02 -0.23 18.21
C LEU A 237 -10.02 -1.36 18.29
N ASN A 238 -9.94 -2.22 19.31
CA ASN A 238 -10.94 -3.27 19.52
C ASN A 238 -12.33 -2.65 19.72
N LYS A 239 -12.46 -1.63 20.57
CA LYS A 239 -13.76 -0.94 20.80
C LYS A 239 -14.28 -0.27 19.53
N TRP A 240 -13.43 0.45 18.81
CA TRP A 240 -13.79 1.07 17.53
C TRP A 240 -14.25 0.03 16.51
N ASN A 241 -13.47 -1.04 16.36
CA ASN A 241 -13.73 -2.10 15.39
C ASN A 241 -15.05 -2.81 15.70
N THR A 242 -15.28 -3.22 16.95
CA THR A 242 -16.55 -3.84 17.38
C THR A 242 -17.75 -2.93 17.11
N LEU A 243 -17.63 -1.64 17.45
CA LEU A 243 -18.70 -0.67 17.24
C LEU A 243 -19.06 -0.51 15.76
N VAL A 244 -18.06 -0.26 14.92
CA VAL A 244 -18.28 0.02 13.49
C VAL A 244 -18.76 -1.24 12.76
N ASN A 245 -18.23 -2.43 13.08
CA ASN A 245 -18.77 -3.68 12.53
C ASN A 245 -20.25 -3.86 12.90
N LYS A 246 -20.62 -3.64 14.16
CA LYS A 246 -22.02 -3.70 14.59
C LYS A 246 -22.91 -2.76 13.78
N CYS A 247 -22.51 -1.50 13.60
CA CYS A 247 -23.28 -0.54 12.80
C CYS A 247 -23.41 -0.98 11.33
N ILE A 248 -22.38 -1.60 10.75
CA ILE A 248 -22.42 -2.12 9.39
C ILE A 248 -23.33 -3.35 9.29
N GLU A 249 -23.32 -4.24 10.28
CA GLU A 249 -24.18 -5.43 10.32
C GLU A 249 -25.67 -5.09 10.52
N GLU A 250 -25.96 -4.01 11.26
CA GLU A 250 -27.32 -3.50 11.47
C GLU A 250 -27.90 -2.78 10.23
N SER A 251 -27.05 -2.33 9.30
CA SER A 251 -27.48 -1.68 8.06
C SER A 251 -28.15 -2.66 7.10
N LYS A 252 -29.24 -2.22 6.48
CA LYS A 252 -29.92 -2.98 5.41
C LYS A 252 -29.15 -2.92 4.09
N HIS A 253 -28.30 -1.92 3.89
CA HIS A 253 -27.59 -1.66 2.64
C HIS A 253 -26.13 -2.13 2.66
N PHE A 254 -25.59 -2.58 3.79
CA PHE A 254 -24.21 -3.05 3.85
C PHE A 254 -24.08 -4.56 4.06
N GLU A 255 -22.92 -5.09 3.71
CA GLU A 255 -22.51 -6.46 4.00
C GLU A 255 -21.00 -6.52 4.20
N LEU A 256 -20.54 -6.99 5.36
CA LEU A 256 -19.12 -7.15 5.66
C LEU A 256 -18.44 -8.09 4.65
N MET A 257 -17.21 -7.75 4.27
CA MET A 257 -16.38 -8.64 3.46
C MET A 257 -15.98 -9.89 4.27
N PRO A 258 -15.97 -11.09 3.67
CA PRO A 258 -15.53 -12.30 4.37
C PRO A 258 -14.13 -12.19 4.98
N HIS A 259 -13.94 -12.89 6.10
CA HIS A 259 -12.69 -12.94 6.86
C HIS A 259 -12.21 -11.59 7.44
N GLN A 260 -13.12 -10.69 7.86
CA GLN A 260 -12.72 -9.47 8.57
C GLN A 260 -11.86 -9.78 9.82
N ASP A 261 -12.09 -10.91 10.48
CA ASP A 261 -11.31 -11.42 11.62
C ASP A 261 -9.83 -11.65 11.29
N LYS A 262 -9.50 -11.85 10.01
CA LYS A 262 -8.12 -12.04 9.52
C LYS A 262 -7.50 -10.76 8.97
N THR A 263 -8.23 -9.63 9.02
CA THR A 263 -7.76 -8.34 8.53
C THR A 263 -7.31 -7.43 9.67
N ASN A 264 -6.53 -6.39 9.35
CA ASN A 264 -6.07 -5.45 10.36
C ASN A 264 -7.25 -4.68 11.00
N PHE A 265 -7.33 -4.66 12.33
CA PHE A 265 -8.40 -4.00 13.11
C PHE A 265 -8.63 -2.52 12.82
N THR A 266 -7.69 -1.86 12.14
CA THR A 266 -7.77 -0.45 11.75
C THR A 266 -8.46 -0.20 10.41
N ILE A 267 -8.91 -1.26 9.71
CA ILE A 267 -9.63 -1.20 8.43
C ILE A 267 -10.85 -2.11 8.54
N ILE A 268 -12.02 -1.64 8.09
CA ILE A 268 -13.23 -2.45 7.96
C ILE A 268 -13.72 -2.32 6.52
N SER A 269 -13.84 -3.46 5.83
CA SER A 269 -14.23 -3.53 4.42
C SER A 269 -15.62 -4.13 4.28
N PHE A 270 -16.47 -3.53 3.46
CA PHE A 270 -17.85 -3.96 3.25
C PHE A 270 -18.36 -3.59 1.86
N LYS A 271 -19.27 -4.42 1.36
CA LYS A 271 -19.99 -4.19 0.11
C LYS A 271 -21.22 -3.32 0.38
N VAL A 272 -21.67 -2.64 -0.66
CA VAL A 272 -22.91 -1.85 -0.65
C VAL A 272 -23.92 -2.57 -1.51
N LYS A 273 -25.06 -2.95 -0.93
CA LYS A 273 -26.18 -3.57 -1.61
C LYS A 273 -26.86 -2.56 -2.50
N ASN A 274 -27.23 -3.01 -3.70
CA ASN A 274 -28.08 -2.24 -4.59
C ASN A 274 -29.54 -2.47 -4.17
N PRO A 275 -30.34 -1.43 -3.87
CA PRO A 275 -31.76 -1.58 -3.54
C PRO A 275 -32.59 -2.29 -4.62
N LYS A 276 -32.10 -2.34 -5.87
CA LYS A 276 -32.71 -3.08 -6.98
C LYS A 276 -32.31 -4.56 -7.03
N GLY A 277 -31.47 -5.03 -6.10
CA GLY A 277 -30.93 -6.38 -6.04
C GLY A 277 -29.43 -6.43 -6.36
N GLY A 278 -28.71 -7.33 -5.69
CA GLY A 278 -27.26 -7.47 -5.83
C GLY A 278 -26.46 -6.42 -5.05
N PHE A 279 -25.25 -6.12 -5.53
CA PHE A 279 -24.33 -5.13 -4.95
C PHE A 279 -24.02 -4.04 -5.97
N LEU A 280 -23.63 -2.86 -5.51
CA LEU A 280 -23.09 -1.83 -6.38
C LEU A 280 -21.77 -2.31 -7.00
N GLU A 281 -21.70 -2.24 -8.32
CA GLU A 281 -20.50 -2.57 -9.07
C GLU A 281 -19.42 -1.50 -8.92
N TYR A 282 -18.20 -1.78 -9.36
CA TYR A 282 -17.05 -0.88 -9.14
C TYR A 282 -17.30 0.57 -9.59
N ASP A 283 -17.86 0.77 -10.79
CA ASP A 283 -18.10 2.12 -11.33
C ASP A 283 -19.29 2.81 -10.65
N GLU A 284 -20.27 2.04 -10.17
CA GLU A 284 -21.36 2.54 -9.33
C GLU A 284 -20.85 2.99 -7.97
N LEU A 285 -19.99 2.18 -7.32
CA LEU A 285 -19.33 2.56 -6.07
C LEU A 285 -18.44 3.79 -6.23
N ARG A 286 -17.77 3.97 -7.38
CA ARG A 286 -17.01 5.21 -7.66
C ARG A 286 -17.93 6.42 -7.76
N SER A 287 -19.07 6.26 -8.40
CA SER A 287 -20.09 7.31 -8.52
C SER A 287 -20.69 7.64 -7.15
N TYR A 288 -21.05 6.62 -6.37
CA TYR A 288 -21.54 6.75 -4.99
C TYR A 288 -20.51 7.41 -4.07
N PHE A 289 -19.24 6.97 -4.14
CA PHE A 289 -18.15 7.59 -3.41
C PHE A 289 -18.06 9.10 -3.70
N LYS A 290 -18.02 9.47 -4.98
CA LYS A 290 -17.98 10.88 -5.42
C LYS A 290 -19.21 11.65 -4.93
N TYR A 291 -20.39 11.06 -5.07
CA TYR A 291 -21.66 11.63 -4.61
C TYR A 291 -21.63 12.02 -3.14
N VAL A 292 -21.12 11.15 -2.26
CA VAL A 292 -21.02 11.45 -0.83
C VAL A 292 -19.94 12.48 -0.52
N VAL A 293 -18.73 12.34 -1.07
CA VAL A 293 -17.57 13.19 -0.66
C VAL A 293 -17.64 14.62 -1.22
N ASP A 294 -18.32 14.83 -2.35
CA ASP A 294 -18.43 16.15 -2.96
C ASP A 294 -19.52 17.03 -2.31
N GLN A 295 -20.44 16.40 -1.56
CA GLN A 295 -21.54 17.08 -0.86
C GLN A 295 -21.16 17.60 0.52
N LYS A 296 -21.98 18.54 1.02
CA LYS A 296 -21.96 18.97 2.41
C LYS A 296 -22.98 18.18 3.24
N HIS A 297 -22.67 17.91 4.50
CA HIS A 297 -23.48 17.15 5.44
C HIS A 297 -23.55 17.91 6.77
N ASP A 298 -24.75 18.13 7.29
CA ASP A 298 -25.04 18.89 8.51
C ASP A 298 -25.04 18.04 9.79
N CYS A 299 -24.88 16.72 9.66
CA CYS A 299 -24.94 15.77 10.77
C CYS A 299 -23.69 15.77 11.68
N PHE A 300 -22.67 16.59 11.39
CA PHE A 300 -21.47 16.70 12.22
C PHE A 300 -21.29 18.13 12.75
N ASP A 301 -20.82 18.25 13.99
CA ASP A 301 -20.67 19.52 14.69
C ASP A 301 -19.60 20.47 14.10
N ARG A 302 -18.48 19.92 13.59
CA ARG A 302 -17.28 20.73 13.24
C ARG A 302 -16.82 20.62 11.79
N PHE A 303 -17.46 19.77 11.00
CA PHE A 303 -17.04 19.51 9.62
C PHE A 303 -18.30 19.26 8.80
N ASP A 304 -18.36 19.83 7.61
CA ASP A 304 -19.48 19.63 6.70
C ASP A 304 -19.14 18.62 5.59
N ARG A 305 -17.93 18.05 5.57
CA ARG A 305 -17.48 17.12 4.53
C ARG A 305 -16.85 15.88 5.15
N VAL A 306 -17.03 14.76 4.46
CA VAL A 306 -16.49 13.46 4.87
C VAL A 306 -15.60 12.88 3.79
N PHE A 307 -14.63 12.06 4.21
CA PHE A 307 -13.82 11.27 3.32
C PHE A 307 -13.65 9.86 3.90
N PHE A 308 -13.81 8.84 3.05
CA PHE A 308 -13.67 7.44 3.42
C PHE A 308 -12.85 6.68 2.36
N GLY A 309 -12.64 5.38 2.55
CA GLY A 309 -11.81 4.59 1.66
C GLY A 309 -12.41 4.47 0.27
N GLN A 310 -11.66 4.92 -0.74
CA GLN A 310 -12.02 4.78 -2.15
C GLN A 310 -12.35 3.32 -2.53
N PRO A 311 -13.30 3.09 -3.46
CA PRO A 311 -13.68 1.75 -3.90
C PRO A 311 -12.50 0.89 -4.36
N VAL A 312 -12.56 -0.40 -4.03
CA VAL A 312 -11.56 -1.42 -4.44
C VAL A 312 -12.27 -2.52 -5.21
N ARG A 313 -11.66 -2.95 -6.31
CA ARG A 313 -12.13 -4.08 -7.12
C ARG A 313 -11.48 -5.37 -6.63
N TYR A 314 -12.22 -6.47 -6.59
CA TYR A 314 -11.69 -7.81 -6.33
C TYR A 314 -12.50 -8.83 -7.15
N GLY A 315 -11.83 -9.68 -7.94
CA GLY A 315 -12.52 -10.61 -8.85
C GLY A 315 -13.60 -9.90 -9.69
N HIS A 316 -14.84 -10.35 -9.55
CA HIS A 316 -16.02 -9.77 -10.21
C HIS A 316 -16.83 -8.79 -9.33
N GLY A 317 -16.30 -8.37 -8.18
CA GLY A 317 -16.99 -7.48 -7.25
C GLY A 317 -16.17 -6.27 -6.84
N ALA A 318 -16.75 -5.45 -5.97
CA ALA A 318 -16.10 -4.29 -5.37
C ALA A 318 -16.61 -4.01 -3.96
N PHE A 319 -15.81 -3.28 -3.17
CA PHE A 319 -16.13 -2.89 -1.80
C PHE A 319 -15.60 -1.49 -1.48
N ILE A 320 -16.12 -0.89 -0.40
CA ILE A 320 -15.58 0.32 0.23
C ILE A 320 -15.07 -0.02 1.63
N ARG A 321 -14.34 0.92 2.24
CA ARG A 321 -13.74 0.70 3.56
C ARG A 321 -13.76 1.94 4.44
N LEU A 322 -13.92 1.70 5.74
CA LEU A 322 -13.60 2.68 6.78
C LEU A 322 -12.25 2.32 7.37
N ALA A 323 -11.42 3.33 7.66
CA ALA A 323 -10.10 3.10 8.23
C ALA A 323 -9.70 4.23 9.18
N VAL A 324 -8.97 3.88 10.23
CA VAL A 324 -8.37 4.81 11.18
C VAL A 324 -6.85 4.83 11.03
N GLY A 325 -6.25 6.02 11.08
CA GLY A 325 -4.79 6.21 11.13
C GLY A 325 -4.28 6.65 12.50
N SER A 326 -2.97 6.85 12.63
CA SER A 326 -2.29 7.28 13.87
C SER A 326 -2.90 8.55 14.45
N ASN A 327 -3.14 9.56 13.61
CA ASN A 327 -3.69 10.84 14.04
C ASN A 327 -5.17 10.69 14.46
N ASN A 328 -5.95 9.81 13.82
CA ASN A 328 -7.31 9.49 14.29
C ASN A 328 -7.26 8.86 15.69
N ILE A 329 -6.41 7.86 15.89
CA ILE A 329 -6.24 7.17 17.18
C ILE A 329 -5.90 8.18 18.28
N PHE A 330 -4.92 9.06 18.04
CA PHE A 330 -4.53 10.08 19.00
C PHE A 330 -5.68 11.03 19.34
N ASN A 331 -6.44 11.48 18.34
CA ASN A 331 -7.58 12.37 18.57
C ASN A 331 -8.75 11.67 19.29
N LEU A 332 -8.98 10.39 19.01
CA LEU A 332 -9.98 9.59 19.72
C LEU A 332 -9.62 9.39 21.19
N LEU A 333 -8.34 9.24 21.52
CA LEU A 333 -7.87 9.12 22.91
C LEU A 333 -8.06 10.40 23.72
N LYS A 334 -8.10 11.57 23.08
CA LYS A 334 -8.38 12.87 23.73
C LYS A 334 -9.87 13.07 24.06
N ARG A 335 -10.77 12.27 23.50
CA ARG A 335 -12.22 12.40 23.70
C ARG A 335 -12.71 11.58 24.89
N SER A 336 -13.82 12.00 25.48
CA SER A 336 -14.50 11.26 26.54
C SER A 336 -14.83 9.84 26.09
N PRO A 337 -14.65 8.79 26.92
CA PRO A 337 -14.99 7.41 26.58
C PRO A 337 -16.41 7.21 26.04
N GLU A 338 -17.36 8.01 26.52
CA GLU A 338 -18.80 7.89 26.23
C GLU A 338 -19.14 8.35 24.82
N THR A 339 -18.47 9.40 24.33
CA THR A 339 -18.81 10.09 23.07
C THR A 339 -17.74 9.97 21.99
N ARG A 340 -16.59 9.32 22.29
CA ARG A 340 -15.42 9.35 21.39
C ARG A 340 -15.70 8.87 19.97
N PHE A 341 -16.61 7.91 19.81
CA PHE A 341 -16.94 7.27 18.54
C PHE A 341 -18.24 7.76 17.90
N ASP A 342 -18.86 8.83 18.41
CA ASP A 342 -20.15 9.28 17.89
C ASP A 342 -20.06 9.70 16.42
N ASN A 343 -18.97 10.36 16.03
CA ASN A 343 -18.72 10.68 14.62
C ASN A 343 -18.59 9.43 13.74
N ASP A 344 -18.03 8.34 14.26
CA ASP A 344 -17.91 7.08 13.50
C ASP A 344 -19.29 6.46 13.27
N LYS A 345 -20.19 6.50 14.27
CA LYS A 345 -21.60 6.07 14.12
C LYS A 345 -22.34 6.93 13.12
N ILE A 346 -22.23 8.26 13.27
CA ILE A 346 -22.86 9.24 12.36
C ILE A 346 -22.38 9.02 10.93
N LEU A 347 -21.09 8.72 10.73
CA LEU A 347 -20.56 8.42 9.41
C LEU A 347 -21.19 7.16 8.81
N VAL A 348 -21.32 6.06 9.56
CA VAL A 348 -21.96 4.83 9.04
C VAL A 348 -23.43 5.09 8.69
N ASP A 349 -24.18 5.77 9.56
CA ASP A 349 -25.57 6.16 9.31
C ASP A 349 -25.72 7.06 8.09
N LEU A 350 -24.87 8.08 7.96
CA LEU A 350 -24.83 8.96 6.79
C LEU A 350 -24.62 8.16 5.51
N LEU A 351 -23.64 7.26 5.50
CA LEU A 351 -23.39 6.40 4.35
C LEU A 351 -24.62 5.54 4.04
N ASP A 352 -25.25 4.95 5.05
CA ASP A 352 -26.43 4.09 4.86
C ASP A 352 -27.60 4.85 4.20
N ARG A 353 -27.89 6.06 4.69
CA ARG A 353 -28.92 6.95 4.11
C ARG A 353 -28.57 7.38 2.69
N LYS A 354 -27.31 7.73 2.44
CA LYS A 354 -26.86 8.20 1.13
C LYS A 354 -26.96 7.13 0.04
N VAL A 355 -26.99 5.84 0.37
CA VAL A 355 -27.26 4.78 -0.62
C VAL A 355 -28.64 4.97 -1.25
N VAL A 356 -29.66 5.22 -0.44
CA VAL A 356 -31.04 5.40 -0.91
C VAL A 356 -31.16 6.67 -1.76
N GLU A 357 -30.60 7.77 -1.28
CA GLU A 357 -30.60 9.06 -1.99
C GLU A 357 -29.92 8.94 -3.36
N PHE A 358 -28.70 8.40 -3.39
CA PHE A 358 -27.92 8.17 -4.62
C PHE A 358 -28.70 7.34 -5.65
N MET A 359 -29.39 6.30 -5.21
CA MET A 359 -30.15 5.42 -6.09
C MET A 359 -31.46 6.05 -6.57
N SER A 360 -32.04 6.96 -5.80
CA SER A 360 -33.24 7.73 -6.19
C SER A 360 -32.91 8.78 -7.24
N GLU A 361 -31.81 9.52 -7.09
CA GLU A 361 -31.38 10.57 -8.01
C GLU A 361 -30.86 10.02 -9.35
N LYS A 362 -30.29 8.81 -9.36
CA LYS A 362 -29.93 8.12 -10.60
C LYS A 362 -31.11 7.62 -11.44
N ASN A 363 -32.33 7.63 -10.89
CA ASN A 363 -33.55 7.17 -11.57
C ASN A 363 -34.43 8.33 -12.09
N ILE A 364 -33.85 9.52 -12.29
CA ILE A 364 -34.40 10.57 -13.16
C ILE A 364 -33.86 10.38 -14.57
#